data_AF-B0N2Z4-F1
#
_entry.id   AF-B0N2Z4-F1
#
_cell.length_a   1.000
_cell.length_b   1.000
_cell.length_c   1.000
_cell.angle_alpha   90.00
_cell.angle_beta   90.00
_cell.angle_gamma   90.00
#
_symmetry.space_group_name_H-M   'P 1'
#
loop_
_entity.id
_entity.type
_entity.pdbx_description
1 polymer ?
#
loop_
_entity_poly.entity_id
_entity_poly.type
_entity_poly.pdbx_seq_one_letter_code
_entity_poly.pdbx_strand_id
1 'polypeptide(L)'
;MARFDRKVERQKKEFDFYHKEKTKKSKMTEFKENFSFRWIKINLRTVIYIVLDFLAVSLAFIPLLMKYYDAKTAFILGHGVLTSLLVVLTFYFINKEEKPPLSALFIRYCFMALLLGATSLIAVFLV
;
A
#
# COMPACT_ATOMS: atom_id res chain seq x y z
N MET A 1 -28.13 -7.30 68.32
CA MET A 1 -27.71 -7.53 66.91
C MET A 1 -26.41 -6.78 66.68
N ALA A 2 -25.30 -7.49 66.44
CA ALA A 2 -24.01 -6.87 66.14
C ALA A 2 -23.98 -6.41 64.67
N ARG A 3 -23.70 -5.12 64.42
CA ARG A 3 -23.47 -4.59 63.07
C ARG A 3 -22.06 -4.96 62.63
N PHE A 4 -21.94 -5.89 61.70
CA PHE A 4 -20.67 -6.17 61.02
C PHE A 4 -20.43 -5.10 59.95
N ASP A 5 -19.56 -4.12 60.24
CA ASP A 5 -19.00 -3.24 59.21
C ASP A 5 -17.99 -4.03 58.38
N ARG A 6 -18.46 -4.59 57.25
CA ARG A 6 -17.60 -5.27 56.29
C ARG A 6 -16.83 -4.21 55.49
N LYS A 7 -15.68 -3.77 56.02
CA LYS A 7 -14.69 -3.01 55.24
C LYS A 7 -14.02 -3.97 54.23
N VAL A 8 -14.62 -4.09 53.05
CA VAL A 8 -13.97 -4.77 51.92
C VAL A 8 -12.94 -3.79 51.35
N GLU A 9 -11.68 -3.94 51.75
CA GLU A 9 -10.58 -3.29 51.06
C GLU A 9 -10.57 -3.78 49.61
N ARG A 10 -11.02 -2.92 48.70
CA ARG A 10 -10.85 -3.15 47.26
C ARG A 10 -9.36 -3.08 47.00
N GLN A 11 -8.72 -4.24 46.85
CA GLN A 11 -7.40 -4.31 46.22
C GLN A 11 -7.54 -3.75 44.80
N LYS A 12 -7.24 -2.45 44.64
CA LYS A 12 -6.95 -1.87 43.34
C LYS A 12 -5.61 -2.45 42.92
N LYS A 13 -5.62 -3.69 42.42
CA LYS A 13 -4.53 -4.14 41.56
C LYS A 13 -4.58 -3.23 40.35
N GLU A 14 -3.66 -2.27 40.30
CA GLU A 14 -3.38 -1.50 39.11
C GLU A 14 -3.08 -2.54 38.03
N PHE A 15 -4.00 -2.66 37.08
CA PHE A 15 -3.78 -3.50 35.92
C PHE A 15 -2.77 -2.77 35.05
N ASP A 16 -1.51 -3.20 35.12
CA ASP A 16 -0.53 -2.82 34.12
C ASP A 16 -0.97 -3.45 32.80
N PHE A 17 -1.55 -2.62 31.93
CA PHE A 17 -1.86 -3.00 30.56
C PHE A 17 -0.55 -3.19 29.80
N TYR A 18 0.01 -4.41 29.87
CA TYR A 18 1.12 -4.80 29.03
C TYR A 18 0.68 -4.63 27.57
N HIS A 19 1.25 -3.64 26.89
CA HIS A 19 1.21 -3.60 25.43
C HIS A 19 1.97 -4.84 24.98
N LYS A 20 1.26 -5.81 24.37
CA LYS A 20 1.92 -6.93 23.69
C LYS A 20 2.99 -6.34 22.78
N GLU A 21 4.25 -6.66 23.03
CA GLU A 21 5.32 -6.36 22.09
C GLU A 21 4.88 -6.90 20.73
N LYS A 22 4.85 -6.02 19.72
CA LYS A 22 4.54 -6.41 18.34
C LYS A 22 5.59 -7.46 17.96
N THR A 23 5.17 -8.72 17.91
CA THR A 23 6.03 -9.83 17.51
C THR A 23 6.67 -9.47 16.17
N LYS A 24 8.00 -9.49 16.10
CA LYS A 24 8.73 -9.26 14.84
C LYS A 24 8.22 -10.29 13.83
N LYS A 25 7.39 -9.83 12.88
CA LYS A 25 6.92 -10.67 11.78
C LYS A 25 8.13 -11.21 11.04
N SER A 26 8.07 -12.48 10.63
CA SER A 26 9.11 -13.07 9.79
C SER A 26 9.23 -12.28 8.48
N LYS A 27 10.45 -12.10 7.96
CA LYS A 27 10.68 -11.40 6.68
C LYS A 27 9.83 -11.96 5.54
N MET A 28 9.61 -13.27 5.55
CA MET A 28 8.80 -13.97 4.55
C MET A 28 7.30 -13.69 4.68
N THR A 29 6.82 -13.50 5.91
CA THR A 29 5.43 -13.10 6.16
C THR A 29 5.19 -11.65 5.76
N GLU A 30 6.13 -10.76 6.02
CA GLU A 30 6.07 -9.35 5.58
C GLU A 30 6.04 -9.25 4.04
N PHE A 31 6.86 -10.06 3.36
CA PHE A 31 6.86 -10.13 1.91
C PHE A 31 5.50 -10.55 1.35
N LYS A 32 4.93 -11.67 1.83
CA LYS A 32 3.64 -12.18 1.34
C LYS A 32 2.48 -11.20 1.60
N GLU A 33 2.50 -10.50 2.73
CA GLU A 33 1.46 -9.51 3.04
C GLU A 33 1.50 -8.32 2.05
N ASN A 34 2.70 -7.84 1.72
CA ASN A 34 2.89 -6.68 0.85
C ASN A 34 2.84 -7.02 -0.65
N PHE A 35 3.19 -8.25 -1.03
CA PHE A 35 3.07 -8.79 -2.39
C PHE A 35 1.64 -9.32 -2.64
N SER A 36 0.64 -8.48 -2.39
CA SER A 36 -0.77 -8.81 -2.57
C SER A 36 -1.59 -7.53 -2.67
N PHE A 37 -2.87 -7.59 -3.02
CA PHE A 37 -3.75 -6.41 -3.00
C PHE A 37 -4.23 -6.01 -1.58
N ARG A 38 -3.83 -6.71 -0.52
CA ARG A 38 -4.35 -6.49 0.84
C ARG A 38 -4.09 -5.08 1.39
N TRP A 39 -3.04 -4.42 0.91
CA TRP A 39 -2.70 -3.05 1.32
C TRP A 39 -3.54 -1.98 0.59
N ILE A 40 -4.30 -2.34 -0.44
CA ILE A 40 -5.20 -1.46 -1.17
C ILE A 40 -6.61 -1.57 -0.55
N LYS A 41 -7.02 -0.55 0.21
CA LYS A 41 -8.40 -0.42 0.68
C LYS A 41 -9.23 0.27 -0.42
N ILE A 42 -10.01 -0.50 -1.17
CA ILE A 42 -10.81 0.02 -2.30
C ILE A 42 -12.03 0.77 -1.76
N ASN A 43 -12.10 2.06 -2.05
CA ASN A 43 -13.25 2.94 -1.89
C ASN A 43 -13.43 3.77 -3.15
N LEU A 44 -14.61 4.36 -3.37
CA LEU A 44 -14.88 5.23 -4.54
C LEU A 44 -13.82 6.34 -4.69
N ARG A 45 -13.42 6.94 -3.56
CA ARG A 45 -12.34 7.95 -3.52
C ARG A 45 -10.98 7.41 -3.97
N THR A 46 -10.59 6.20 -3.56
CA THR A 46 -9.29 5.62 -3.95
C THR A 46 -9.29 5.19 -5.40
N VAL A 47 -10.43 4.74 -5.92
CA VAL A 47 -10.59 4.45 -7.36
C VAL A 47 -10.38 5.73 -8.18
N ILE A 48 -10.96 6.85 -7.75
CA ILE A 48 -10.73 8.15 -8.40
C ILE A 48 -9.24 8.51 -8.41
N TYR A 49 -8.51 8.31 -7.30
CA TYR A 49 -7.06 8.57 -7.28
C TYR A 49 -6.27 7.68 -8.23
N ILE A 50 -6.60 6.38 -8.32
CA ILE A 50 -5.95 5.47 -9.27
C ILE A 50 -6.20 5.92 -10.72
N VAL A 51 -7.42 6.36 -11.04
CA VAL A 51 -7.75 6.88 -12.37
C VAL A 51 -6.97 8.16 -12.66
N LEU A 52 -6.85 9.06 -11.68
CA LEU A 52 -6.04 10.29 -11.83
C LEU A 52 -4.55 9.98 -12.04
N ASP A 53 -3.99 9.03 -11.30
CA ASP A 53 -2.60 8.57 -11.48
C ASP A 53 -2.39 8.03 -12.90
N PHE A 54 -3.34 7.24 -13.39
CA PHE A 54 -3.31 6.70 -14.75
C PHE A 54 -3.35 7.81 -15.81
N LEU A 55 -4.30 8.76 -15.69
CA LEU A 55 -4.44 9.88 -16.60
C LEU A 55 -3.21 10.80 -16.60
N ALA A 56 -2.63 11.06 -15.43
CA ALA A 56 -1.41 11.85 -15.32
C ALA A 56 -0.27 11.21 -16.11
N VAL A 57 -0.12 9.88 -16.04
CA VAL A 57 0.87 9.16 -16.84
C VAL A 57 0.56 9.24 -18.33
N SER A 58 -0.68 9.00 -18.74
CA SER A 58 -1.05 9.02 -20.16
C SER A 58 -0.85 10.37 -20.81
N LEU A 59 -1.22 11.46 -20.12
CA LEU A 59 -1.24 12.80 -20.71
C LEU A 59 0.08 13.56 -20.56
N ALA A 60 0.82 13.35 -19.46
CA ALA A 60 2.05 14.08 -19.21
C ALA A 60 3.28 13.22 -19.45
N PHE A 61 3.37 12.06 -18.81
CA PHE A 61 4.61 11.28 -18.79
C PHE A 61 4.86 10.53 -20.09
N ILE A 62 3.86 9.86 -20.68
CA ILE A 62 4.07 9.10 -21.92
C ILE A 62 4.53 10.02 -23.07
N PRO A 63 3.91 11.18 -23.34
CA PRO A 63 4.41 12.10 -24.37
C PRO A 63 5.84 12.59 -24.10
N LEU A 64 6.23 12.75 -22.83
CA LEU A 64 7.61 13.08 -22.47
C LEU A 64 8.57 11.91 -22.73
N LEU A 65 8.20 10.68 -22.37
CA LEU A 65 9.00 9.49 -22.62
C LEU A 65 9.15 9.20 -24.12
N MET A 66 8.11 9.46 -24.92
CA MET A 66 8.15 9.30 -26.38
C MET A 66 9.16 10.21 -27.09
N LYS A 67 9.67 11.25 -26.42
CA LYS A 67 10.79 12.05 -26.96
C LYS A 67 12.12 11.31 -26.95
N TYR A 68 12.24 10.26 -26.12
CA TYR A 68 13.49 9.52 -25.90
C TYR A 68 13.39 8.04 -26.26
N TYR A 69 12.17 7.48 -26.30
CA TYR A 69 11.91 6.07 -26.54
C TYR A 69 10.79 5.89 -27.57
N ASP A 70 10.76 4.73 -28.23
CA ASP A 70 9.66 4.34 -29.12
C ASP A 70 8.31 4.29 -28.38
N ALA A 71 7.22 4.49 -29.11
CA ALA A 71 5.86 4.52 -28.55
C ALA A 71 5.54 3.30 -27.67
N LYS A 72 5.93 2.09 -28.12
CA LYS A 72 5.71 0.84 -27.38
C LYS A 72 6.47 0.82 -26.05
N THR A 73 7.75 1.17 -26.09
CA THR A 73 8.62 1.23 -24.90
C THR A 73 8.17 2.32 -23.95
N ALA A 74 7.84 3.51 -24.45
CA ALA A 74 7.31 4.61 -23.65
C ALA A 74 5.98 4.24 -22.97
N PHE A 75 5.11 3.51 -23.66
CA PHE A 75 3.85 3.01 -23.10
C PHE A 75 4.09 2.00 -21.96
N ILE A 76 4.98 1.02 -22.16
CA ILE A 76 5.31 0.01 -21.14
C ILE A 76 6.00 0.67 -19.93
N LEU A 77 6.92 1.61 -20.15
CA LEU A 77 7.59 2.33 -19.07
C LEU A 77 6.61 3.26 -18.34
N GLY A 78 5.73 3.95 -19.05
CA GLY A 78 4.67 4.76 -18.47
C GLY A 78 3.73 3.92 -17.60
N HIS A 79 3.01 3.01 -18.24
CA HIS A 79 1.93 2.27 -17.58
C HIS A 79 2.38 1.04 -16.80
N GLY A 80 3.59 0.54 -16.99
CA GLY A 80 4.15 -0.55 -16.19
C GLY A 80 4.94 -0.04 -15.00
N VAL A 81 5.78 0.98 -15.19
CA VAL A 81 6.75 1.43 -14.18
C VAL A 81 6.24 2.66 -13.44
N LEU A 82 5.92 3.74 -14.16
CA LEU A 82 5.57 5.02 -13.54
C LEU A 82 4.21 5.02 -12.83
N THR A 83 3.17 4.46 -13.44
CA THR A 83 1.86 4.27 -12.78
C THR A 83 1.99 3.44 -11.51
N SER A 84 2.76 2.35 -11.55
CA SER A 84 3.00 1.48 -10.39
C SER A 84 3.61 2.25 -9.22
N LEU A 85 4.58 3.12 -9.52
CA LEU A 85 5.19 4.00 -8.54
C LEU A 85 4.19 5.01 -7.98
N LEU A 86 3.44 5.69 -8.85
CA LEU A 86 2.43 6.68 -8.47
C LEU A 86 1.36 6.06 -7.57
N VAL A 87 0.83 4.89 -7.92
CA VAL A 87 -0.19 4.20 -7.12
C VAL A 87 0.35 3.85 -5.73
N VAL A 88 1.57 3.31 -5.64
CA VAL A 88 2.16 3.00 -4.33
C VAL A 88 2.36 4.27 -3.49
N LEU A 89 2.77 5.39 -4.12
CA LEU A 89 2.90 6.67 -3.44
C LEU A 89 1.55 7.25 -3.02
N THR A 90 0.51 7.21 -3.85
CA THR A 90 -0.80 7.73 -3.48
C THR A 90 -1.38 6.97 -2.30
N PHE A 91 -1.30 5.64 -2.29
CA PHE A 91 -1.72 4.85 -1.13
C PHE A 91 -0.83 5.05 0.11
N TYR A 92 0.44 5.40 -0.06
CA TYR A 92 1.31 5.79 1.06
C TYR A 92 0.87 7.13 1.68
N PHE A 93 0.44 8.11 0.86
CA PHE A 93 -0.01 9.41 1.35
C PHE A 93 -1.45 9.40 1.90
N ILE A 94 -2.32 8.55 1.35
CA ILE A 94 -3.73 8.48 1.78
C ILE A 94 -3.88 7.69 3.09
N ASN A 95 -3.10 6.63 3.29
CA ASN A 95 -3.17 5.82 4.50
C ASN A 95 -2.41 6.49 5.65
N LYS A 96 -3.15 7.12 6.57
CA LYS A 96 -2.59 7.84 7.73
C LYS A 96 -2.36 6.97 8.99
N GLU A 97 -2.90 5.75 9.01
CA GLU A 97 -2.95 4.90 10.22
C GLU A 97 -1.57 4.35 10.63
N GLU A 98 -0.76 3.90 9.68
CA GLU A 98 0.62 3.47 9.95
C GLU A 98 1.42 3.50 8.64
N LYS A 99 2.53 4.24 8.61
CA LYS A 99 3.36 4.33 7.42
C LYS A 99 4.17 3.04 7.27
N PRO A 100 4.04 2.31 6.15
CA PRO A 100 4.82 1.11 5.92
C PRO A 100 6.32 1.45 5.85
N PRO A 101 7.21 0.53 6.24
CA PRO A 101 8.65 0.68 6.04
C PRO A 101 8.99 0.74 4.55
N LEU A 102 10.16 1.28 4.22
CA LEU A 102 10.65 1.38 2.83
C LEU A 102 10.73 0.01 2.13
N SER A 103 11.07 -1.05 2.87
CA SER A 103 11.05 -2.44 2.38
C SER A 103 9.68 -2.84 1.85
N ALA A 104 8.63 -2.55 2.62
CA ALA A 104 7.26 -2.85 2.24
C ALA A 104 6.82 -2.03 1.01
N LEU A 105 7.19 -0.76 0.92
CA LEU A 105 6.89 0.07 -0.27
C LEU A 105 7.55 -0.49 -1.53
N PHE A 106 8.82 -0.90 -1.42
CA PHE A 106 9.53 -1.52 -2.54
C PHE A 106 8.85 -2.81 -3.01
N ILE A 107 8.44 -3.68 -2.07
CA ILE A 107 7.75 -4.93 -2.41
C ILE A 107 6.41 -4.66 -3.09
N ARG A 108 5.63 -3.69 -2.59
CA ARG A 108 4.36 -3.27 -3.20
C ARG A 108 4.57 -2.71 -4.61
N TYR A 109 5.64 -1.94 -4.79
CA TYR A 109 6.01 -1.40 -6.10
C TYR A 109 6.36 -2.52 -7.07
N CYS A 110 7.20 -3.50 -6.68
CA CYS A 110 7.51 -4.64 -7.53
C CYS A 110 6.25 -5.45 -7.89
N PHE A 111 5.33 -5.64 -6.94
CA PHE A 111 4.05 -6.31 -7.20
C PHE A 111 3.21 -5.57 -8.24
N MET A 112 3.04 -4.25 -8.06
CA MET A 112 2.28 -3.42 -9.01
C MET A 112 2.96 -3.34 -10.37
N ALA A 113 4.28 -3.21 -10.41
CA ALA A 113 5.06 -3.16 -11.65
C ALA A 113 4.97 -4.46 -12.45
N LEU A 114 4.91 -5.61 -11.78
CA LEU A 114 4.67 -6.89 -12.45
C LEU A 114 3.26 -6.95 -13.04
N LEU A 115 2.24 -6.56 -12.28
CA LEU A 115 0.85 -6.60 -12.74
C LEU A 115 0.60 -5.61 -13.88
N LEU A 116 0.87 -4.33 -13.62
CA LEU A 116 0.64 -3.27 -14.60
C LEU A 116 1.59 -3.41 -15.80
N GLY A 117 2.84 -3.80 -15.57
CA GLY A 117 3.79 -4.12 -16.62
C GLY A 117 3.30 -5.25 -17.53
N ALA A 118 2.85 -6.38 -16.96
CA ALA A 118 2.27 -7.47 -17.74
C ALA A 118 1.04 -7.01 -18.53
N THR A 119 0.12 -6.25 -17.92
CA THR A 119 -1.05 -5.73 -18.63
C THR A 119 -0.67 -4.76 -19.75
N SER A 120 0.35 -3.92 -19.55
CA SER A 120 0.82 -2.97 -20.56
C SER A 120 1.48 -3.67 -21.74
N LEU A 121 2.24 -4.74 -21.47
CA LEU A 121 2.83 -5.59 -22.52
C LEU A 121 1.73 -6.24 -23.35
N ILE A 122 0.74 -6.87 -22.70
CA ILE A 122 -0.39 -7.50 -23.37
C ILE A 122 -1.15 -6.47 -24.22
N ALA A 123 -1.41 -5.28 -23.68
CA ALA A 123 -2.10 -4.22 -24.41
C ALA A 123 -1.34 -3.78 -25.67
N VAL A 124 -0.01 -3.67 -25.61
CA VAL A 124 0.83 -3.32 -26.76
C VAL A 124 0.88 -4.43 -27.82
N PHE A 125 0.66 -5.68 -27.45
CA PHE A 125 0.58 -6.79 -28.42
C PHE A 125 -0.80 -6.93 -29.08
N LEU A 126 -1.85 -6.43 -28.42
CA LEU A 126 -3.23 -6.48 -28.93
C LEU A 126 -3.55 -5.32 -29.89
N VAL A 127 -2.73 -4.27 -29.92
CA VAL A 127 -2.87 -3.06 -30.75
C VAL A 127 -1.75 -3.00 -31.78
#